data_AF-A0A1W9SI57-F1
#
_entry.id   AF-A0A1W9SI57-F1
#
_cell.length_a   1.000
_cell.length_b   1.000
_cell.length_c   1.000
_cell.angle_alpha   90.00
_cell.angle_beta   90.00
_cell.angle_gamma   90.00
#
_symmetry.space_group_name_H-M   'P 1'
#
loop_
_entity.id
_entity.type
_entity.pdbx_description
1 polymer ?
#
loop_
_entity_poly.entity_id
_entity_poly.type
_entity_poly.pdbx_seq_one_letter_code
_entity_poly.pdbx_strand_id
1 'polypeptide(L)' 'MLPITFRVYGLKASIIDLMNHILTQNINVSFVKISLIANEPNLTSPYLTLVLNLRLYRAV' A
#
# COMPACT_ATOMS: atom_id res chain seq x y z
N MET A 1 1.63 14.10 14.53
CA MET A 1 1.06 13.44 13.34
C MET A 1 0.82 11.99 13.65
N LEU A 2 -0.39 11.50 13.38
CA LEU A 2 -0.76 10.12 13.64
C LEU A 2 -0.34 9.26 12.43
N PRO A 3 0.36 8.14 12.64
CA PRO A 3 0.60 7.17 11.59
C PRO A 3 -0.72 6.54 11.16
N ILE A 4 -0.92 6.38 9.85
CA ILE A 4 -2.08 5.72 9.27
C ILE A 4 -1.61 4.38 8.69
N THR A 5 -2.33 3.32 9.03
CA THR A 5 -2.10 1.99 8.49
C THR A 5 -3.22 1.62 7.53
N PHE A 6 -2.88 1.35 6.28
CA PHE A 6 -3.80 0.82 5.26
C PHE A 6 -3.47 -0.64 5.00
N ARG A 7 -4.51 -1.47 4.94
CA ARG A 7 -4.39 -2.87 4.52
C ARG A 7 -5.35 -3.10 3.35
N VAL A 8 -4.80 -3.54 2.22
CA VAL A 8 -5.54 -3.78 0.98
C VAL A 8 -5.26 -5.21 0.53
N TYR A 9 -6.32 -5.95 0.23
CA TYR A 9 -6.25 -7.29 -0.35
C TYR A 9 -6.75 -7.23 -1.79
N GLY A 10 -6.00 -7.82 -2.72
CA GLY A 10 -6.39 -7.82 -4.12
C GLY A 10 -5.37 -8.46 -5.05
N LEU A 11 -5.64 -8.36 -6.35
CA LEU A 11 -4.73 -8.86 -7.38
C LEU A 11 -3.44 -8.04 -7.40
N LYS A 12 -2.32 -8.68 -7.75
CA LYS A 12 -1.01 -8.01 -7.93
C LYS A 12 -1.10 -6.76 -8.82
N ALA A 13 -1.80 -6.86 -9.96
CA ALA A 13 -1.95 -5.73 -10.88
C ALA A 13 -2.65 -4.54 -10.22
N SER A 14 -3.79 -4.78 -9.56
CA SER A 14 -4.54 -3.73 -8.85
C SER A 14 -3.76 -3.09 -7.71
N ILE A 15 -2.94 -3.86 -6.99
CA ILE A 15 -2.06 -3.35 -5.93
C ILE A 15 -0.98 -2.43 -6.51
N ILE A 16 -0.41 -2.79 -7.66
CA ILE A 16 0.57 -1.95 -8.36
C ILE A 16 -0.09 -0.65 -8.83
N ASP A 17 -1.28 -0.73 -9.42
CA ASP A 17 -2.03 0.45 -9.88
C ASP A 17 -2.37 1.40 -8.73
N LEU A 18 -2.75 0.86 -7.56
CA LEU A 18 -2.99 1.64 -6.36
C LEU A 18 -1.71 2.36 -5.89
N MET A 19 -0.58 1.65 -5.84
CA MET A 19 0.70 2.25 -5.42
C MET A 19 1.13 3.37 -6.37
N ASN A 20 0.97 3.16 -7.68
CA ASN A 20 1.25 4.19 -8.69
C ASN A 20 0.35 5.43 -8.51
N HIS A 21 -0.93 5.24 -8.17
CA HIS A 21 -1.82 6.36 -7.86
C HIS A 21 -1.37 7.12 -6.61
N ILE A 22 -1.00 6.44 -5.53
CA ILE A 22 -0.55 7.11 -4.30
C ILE A 22 0.72 7.95 -4.56
N LEU A 23 1.65 7.43 -5.37
CA LEU A 23 2.89 8.13 -5.71
C LEU A 23 2.70 9.33 -6.63
N THR A 24 1.70 9.28 -7.52
CA THR A 24 1.41 10.38 -8.47
C THR A 24 0.46 11.42 -7.90
N GLN A 25 -0.30 11.09 -6.84
CA GLN A 25 -1.10 12.07 -6.13
C GLN A 25 -0.21 13.09 -5.41
N ASN A 26 -0.58 14.37 -5.52
CA ASN A 26 0.10 15.48 -4.85
C ASN A 26 -0.24 15.53 -3.34
N ILE A 27 0.05 14.43 -2.65
CA ILE A 27 -0.13 14.26 -1.22
C ILE A 27 1.25 14.20 -0.59
N ASN A 28 1.50 15.05 0.40
CA ASN A 28 2.74 15.00 1.16
C ASN A 28 2.69 13.80 2.11
N VAL A 29 3.19 12.65 1.66
CA VAL A 29 3.14 11.37 2.36
C VAL A 29 4.55 10.80 2.56
N SER A 30 4.82 10.27 3.76
CA SER A 30 6.00 9.45 4.02
C SER A 30 5.59 8.02 4.31
N PHE A 31 6.18 7.07 3.59
CA PHE A 31 6.03 5.65 3.83
C PHE A 31 6.99 5.21 4.93
N VAL A 32 6.45 4.76 6.06
CA VAL A 32 7.23 4.25 7.20
C VAL A 32 7.56 2.78 7.02
N LYS A 33 6.58 1.99 6.57
CA LYS A 33 6.75 0.55 6.31
C LYS A 33 5.80 0.10 5.22
N ILE A 34 6.34 -0.59 4.23
CA ILE A 34 5.57 -1.26 3.17
C ILE A 34 5.77 -2.76 3.35
N SER A 35 4.69 -3.53 3.37
CA SER A 35 4.76 -4.99 3.46
C SER A 35 3.80 -5.61 2.45
N LEU A 36 4.32 -6.50 1.63
CA LEU A 36 3.53 -7.27 0.67
C LEU A 36 3.53 -8.72 1.14
N ILE A 37 2.35 -9.26 1.41
CA ILE A 37 2.15 -10.59 1.98
C ILE A 37 1.45 -11.41 0.90
N ALA A 38 2.07 -12.52 0.49
CA ALA A 38 1.40 -13.49 -0.35
C ALA A 38 0.32 -14.18 0.49
N ASN A 39 -0.94 -13.89 0.19
CA ASN A 39 -2.06 -14.51 0.85
C ASN A 39 -2.40 -15.78 0.09
N GLU A 40 -1.64 -16.86 0.31
CA GLU A 40 -2.11 -18.24 0.20
C GLU A 40 -0.95 -19.24 0.37
N PRO A 41 -1.23 -20.45 0.88
CA PRO A 41 -0.31 -21.59 0.79
C PRO A 41 -0.17 -22.13 -0.65
N ASN A 42 -1.01 -21.67 -1.59
CA ASN A 42 -0.94 -22.02 -3.01
C ASN A 42 -0.07 -21.01 -3.79
N LEU A 43 1.04 -21.51 -4.34
CA LEU A 43 1.96 -20.79 -5.23
C LEU A 43 1.29 -20.14 -6.47
N THR A 44 0.07 -20.56 -6.80
CA THR A 44 -0.69 -20.11 -7.97
C THR A 44 -1.70 -18.99 -7.67
N SER A 45 -1.90 -18.59 -6.42
CA SER A 45 -2.87 -17.53 -6.11
C SER A 45 -2.35 -16.15 -6.56
N PRO A 46 -3.10 -15.41 -7.39
CA PRO A 46 -2.69 -14.08 -7.85
C PRO A 46 -2.97 -12.97 -6.80
N TYR A 47 -3.51 -13.35 -5.64
CA TYR A 47 -3.94 -12.42 -4.60
C TYR A 47 -2.84 -12.14 -3.57
N LEU A 48 -2.68 -10.87 -3.24
CA LEU A 48 -1.70 -10.39 -2.27
C LEU A 48 -2.38 -9.46 -1.27
N THR A 49 -1.81 -9.35 -0.08
CA THR A 49 -2.12 -8.28 0.86
C THR A 49 -1.01 -7.25 0.88
N LEU A 50 -1.34 -6.01 0.56
CA LEU A 50 -0.50 -4.85 0.78
C LEU A 50 -0.83 -4.25 2.16
N VAL A 51 0.20 -4.02 2.97
CA VAL A 51 0.12 -3.25 4.23
C VAL A 51 1.03 -2.04 4.10
N LEU A 52 0.44 -0.85 4.16
CA LEU A 52 1.14 0.43 4.15
C LEU A 52 1.01 1.08 5.51
N ASN A 53 2.14 1.42 6.11
CA ASN A 53 2.19 2.34 7.25
C ASN A 53 2.76 3.66 6.74
N LEU A 54 1.97 4.72 6.85
CA LEU A 54 2.32 6.02 6.28
C LEU A 54 2.02 7.16 7.24
N ARG A 55 2.65 8.30 7.01
CA ARG A 55 2.42 9.56 7.71
C ARG A 55 2.05 10.60 6.68
N LEU A 56 0.92 11.29 6.90
CA LEU A 56 0.50 12.41 6.08
C LEU A 56 1.04 13.70 6.70
N TYR A 57 1.62 14.57 5.87
CA TYR A 57 2.05 15.89 6.24
C TYR A 57 1.04 16.95 5.80
N ARG A 58 0.91 18.03 6.58
CA ARG A 58 0.16 19.20 6.15
C ARG A 58 0.98 19.87 5.05
N ALA A 59 0.37 20.12 3.89
CA ALA A 59 0.95 21.05 2.92
C ALA A 59 1.02 22.42 3.60
N VAL A 60 2.24 22.96 3.74
CA VAL A 60 2.49 24.30 4.30
C VAL A 60 2.45 25.30 3.16
#